data_AF-K1TAB2-F1
#
_entry.id   AF-K1TAB2-F1
#
_cell.length_a   1.000
_cell.length_b   1.000
_cell.length_c   1.000
_cell.angle_alpha   90.00
_cell.angle_beta   90.00
_cell.angle_gamma   90.00
#
_symmetry.space_group_name_H-M   'P 1'
#
loop_
_entity.id
_entity.type
_entity.pdbx_description
1 polymer ?
#
loop_
_entity_poly.entity_id
_entity_poly.type
_entity_poly.pdbx_seq_one_letter_code
_entity_poly.pdbx_strand_id
1 'polypeptide(L)' 'IGSINDGKPTLTVALGDDIVAQGVNAGVVVREAAKAINGGGGGQPFLATAGGKNPDGIQAAIDKAVELIVEQVK' A
#
# COMPACT_ATOMS: atom_id res chain seq x y z
N ILE A 1 1.13 -0.57 -6.69
CA ILE A 1 0.27 -0.23 -7.87
C ILE A 1 -0.90 0.59 -7.37
N GLY A 2 -1.14 1.79 -7.92
CA GLY A 2 -2.32 2.59 -7.62
C GLY A 2 -3.20 2.77 -8.86
N SER A 3 -4.51 2.85 -8.67
CA SER A 3 -5.47 3.16 -9.75
C SER A 3 -6.62 4.00 -9.23
N ILE A 4 -7.33 4.68 -10.14
CA ILE A 4 -8.56 5.41 -9.84
C ILE A 4 -9.64 4.89 -10.80
N ASN A 5 -10.75 4.41 -10.25
CA ASN A 5 -11.91 3.97 -11.01
C ASN A 5 -13.17 4.63 -10.45
N ASP A 6 -13.92 5.33 -11.30
CA ASP A 6 -15.12 6.11 -10.89
C ASP A 6 -14.86 7.03 -9.68
N GLY A 7 -13.70 7.69 -9.65
CA GLY A 7 -13.28 8.56 -8.56
C GLY A 7 -12.88 7.83 -7.26
N LYS A 8 -12.88 6.49 -7.27
CA LYS A 8 -12.45 5.67 -6.14
C LYS A 8 -11.00 5.22 -6.34
N PRO A 9 -10.05 5.73 -5.55
CA PRO A 9 -8.68 5.24 -5.57
C PRO A 9 -8.59 3.84 -4.97
N THR A 10 -7.75 3.00 -5.57
CA THR A 10 -7.33 1.70 -5.01
C THR A 10 -5.82 1.59 -5.03
N LEU A 11 -5.26 0.91 -4.03
CA LEU A 11 -3.83 0.68 -3.87
C LEU A 11 -3.59 -0.81 -3.61
N THR A 12 -2.66 -1.41 -4.35
CA THR A 12 -2.21 -2.78 -4.16
C THR A 12 -0.70 -2.81 -3.93
N VAL A 13 -0.26 -3.54 -2.91
CA VAL A 13 1.16 -3.85 -2.66
C VAL A 13 1.33 -5.34 -2.76
N ALA A 14 2.30 -5.76 -3.59
CA ALA A 14 2.78 -7.12 -3.69
C ALA A 14 4.27 -7.11 -3.36
N LEU A 15 4.71 -8.03 -2.51
CA LEU A 15 6.09 -8.17 -2.07
C LEU A 15 6.62 -9.54 -2.51
N GLY A 16 7.90 -9.58 -2.89
CA GLY A 16 8.61 -10.83 -3.12
C GLY A 16 8.84 -11.60 -1.82
N ASP A 17 9.01 -12.92 -1.93
CA ASP A 17 9.24 -13.80 -0.78
C ASP A 17 10.48 -13.41 0.04
N ASP A 18 11.52 -12.88 -0.64
CA ASP A 18 12.74 -12.35 -0.04
C ASP A 18 12.47 -11.14 0.86
N ILE A 19 11.60 -10.22 0.42
CA ILE A 19 11.20 -9.03 1.18
C ILE A 19 10.29 -9.43 2.35
N VAL A 20 9.39 -10.38 2.15
CA VAL A 20 8.54 -10.91 3.23
C VAL A 20 9.37 -11.66 4.27
N ALA A 21 10.39 -12.42 3.86
CA ALA A 21 11.30 -13.12 4.76
C ALA A 21 12.13 -12.17 5.64
N GLN A 22 12.34 -10.92 5.21
CA GLN A 22 12.95 -9.87 6.02
C GLN A 22 12.01 -9.26 7.07
N GLY A 23 10.72 -9.62 7.05
CA GLY A 23 9.71 -9.20 8.01
C GLY A 23 8.80 -8.08 7.51
N VAL A 24 8.95 -7.64 6.25
CA VAL A 24 8.07 -6.63 5.66
C VAL A 24 6.70 -7.23 5.40
N ASN A 25 5.64 -6.52 5.80
CA ASN A 25 4.26 -6.98 5.65
C ASN A 25 3.43 -6.05 4.76
N ALA A 26 3.01 -6.53 3.60
CA ALA A 26 2.22 -5.78 2.63
C ALA A 26 0.91 -5.24 3.23
N GLY A 27 0.25 -6.00 4.11
CA GLY A 27 -0.97 -5.61 4.80
C GLY A 27 -0.79 -4.39 5.70
N VAL A 28 0.33 -4.32 6.42
CA VAL A 28 0.69 -3.17 7.25
C VAL A 28 1.03 -1.97 6.38
N VAL A 29 1.86 -2.16 5.36
CA VAL A 29 2.27 -1.09 4.43
C VAL A 29 1.04 -0.44 3.77
N VAL A 30 0.15 -1.25 3.19
CA VAL A 30 -1.06 -0.77 2.53
C VAL A 30 -1.98 -0.02 3.48
N ARG A 31 -2.14 -0.51 4.71
CA ARG A 31 -3.01 0.13 5.70
C ARG A 31 -2.54 1.54 6.06
N GLU A 32 -1.23 1.71 6.22
CA GLU A 32 -0.64 3.02 6.50
C GLU A 32 -0.67 3.95 5.29
N ALA A 33 -0.27 3.45 4.12
CA ALA A 33 -0.29 4.20 2.86
C ALA A 33 -1.71 4.66 2.46
N ALA A 34 -2.73 3.83 2.74
CA ALA A 34 -4.12 4.14 2.40
C ALA A 34 -4.69 5.37 3.11
N LYS A 35 -4.05 5.84 4.19
CA LYS A 35 -4.47 7.07 4.88
C LYS A 35 -4.39 8.28 3.95
N ALA A 36 -3.44 8.32 3.03
CA ALA A 36 -3.30 9.41 2.05
C ALA A 36 -4.50 9.50 1.09
N ILE A 37 -5.19 8.38 0.82
CA ILE A 37 -6.41 8.34 0.00
C ILE A 37 -7.71 8.33 0.84
N ASN A 38 -7.65 8.74 2.13
CA ASN A 38 -8.76 8.65 3.07
C ASN A 38 -9.39 7.25 3.12
N GLY A 39 -8.52 6.24 3.10
CA GLY A 39 -8.88 4.85 2.91
C GLY A 39 -8.40 3.93 4.02
N GLY A 40 -8.62 2.64 3.78
CA GLY A 40 -8.14 1.56 4.61
C GLY A 40 -7.94 0.31 3.77
N GLY A 41 -7.20 -0.65 4.30
CA GLY A 41 -6.91 -1.89 3.60
C GLY A 41 -6.31 -2.97 4.48
N GLY A 42 -5.96 -4.07 3.83
CA GLY A 42 -5.38 -5.25 4.45
C GLY A 42 -5.16 -6.36 3.43
N GLY A 43 -4.67 -7.50 3.91
CA GLY A 43 -4.37 -8.66 3.09
C GLY A 43 -3.36 -9.57 3.76
N GLN A 44 -2.70 -10.37 2.94
CA GLN A 44 -1.64 -11.27 3.35
C GLN A 44 -0.29 -10.53 3.42
N PRO A 45 0.73 -11.07 4.12
CA PRO A 45 2.06 -10.46 4.20
C PRO A 45 2.71 -10.18 2.84
N PHE A 46 2.44 -11.01 1.83
CA PHE A 46 2.99 -10.86 0.48
C PHE A 46 2.09 -10.09 -0.49
N LEU A 47 0.80 -9.90 -0.17
CA LEU A 47 -0.16 -9.25 -1.06
C LEU A 47 -1.30 -8.60 -0.26
N ALA A 48 -1.48 -7.30 -0.43
CA ALA A 48 -2.53 -6.54 0.22
C ALA A 48 -3.12 -5.46 -0.67
N THR A 49 -4.37 -5.08 -0.37
CA THR A 49 -5.12 -4.07 -1.12
C THR A 49 -5.82 -3.09 -0.19
N ALA A 50 -6.00 -1.86 -0.67
CA ALA A 50 -6.77 -0.80 -0.02
C ALA A 50 -7.65 -0.08 -1.03
N GLY A 51 -8.72 0.50 -0.50
CA GLY A 51 -9.58 1.45 -1.20
C GLY A 51 -9.70 2.74 -0.40
N GLY A 52 -9.94 3.85 -1.09
CA GLY A 52 -10.10 5.16 -0.48
C GLY A 52 -11.24 5.98 -1.09
N LYS A 53 -11.36 7.22 -0.62
CA LYS A 53 -12.34 8.21 -1.08
C LYS A 53 -11.71 9.45 -1.71
N ASN A 54 -10.39 9.62 -1.54
CA ASN A 54 -9.66 10.78 -2.04
C ASN A 54 -8.75 10.39 -3.22
N PRO A 55 -9.19 10.53 -4.48
CA PRO A 55 -8.38 10.17 -5.65
C PRO A 55 -7.09 10.98 -5.77
N ASP A 56 -7.09 12.24 -5.31
CA ASP A 56 -5.92 13.13 -5.37
C ASP A 56 -4.75 12.64 -4.51
N GLY A 57 -5.03 11.77 -3.54
CA GLY A 57 -4.02 11.19 -2.65
C GLY A 57 -3.28 9.97 -3.21
N ILE A 58 -3.60 9.48 -4.42
CA ILE A 58 -3.09 8.18 -4.88
C ILE A 58 -1.57 8.17 -5.05
N GLN A 59 -0.98 9.26 -5.54
CA GLN A 59 0.47 9.35 -5.70
C GLN A 59 1.17 9.35 -4.33
N ALA A 60 0.67 10.15 -3.38
CA ALA A 60 1.18 10.17 -2.01
C ALA A 60 1.05 8.79 -1.32
N ALA A 61 0.00 8.03 -1.61
CA ALA A 61 -0.14 6.67 -1.11
C ALA A 61 0.90 5.71 -1.70
N ILE A 62 1.20 5.83 -3.00
CA ILE A 62 2.25 5.04 -3.66
C ILE A 62 3.61 5.38 -3.04
N ASP A 63 3.94 6.67 -2.94
CA ASP A 63 5.22 7.14 -2.41
C ASP A 63 5.40 6.68 -0.96
N LYS A 64 4.35 6.80 -0.13
CA LYS A 64 4.40 6.32 1.25
C LYS A 64 4.57 4.80 1.34
N ALA A 65 3.95 4.04 0.46
CA ALA A 65 4.13 2.59 0.43
C ALA A 65 5.59 2.22 0.10
N VAL A 66 6.21 2.90 -0.87
CA VAL A 66 7.62 2.68 -1.23
C VAL A 66 8.54 3.05 -0.07
N GLU A 67 8.34 4.21 0.55
CA GLU A 67 9.10 4.67 1.72
C GLU A 67 9.07 3.62 2.84
N LEU A 68 7.87 3.16 3.23
CA LEU A 68 7.71 2.18 4.29
C LEU A 68 8.37 0.84 3.97
N ILE A 69 8.36 0.40 2.71
CA ILE A 69 9.03 -0.83 2.30
C ILE A 69 10.54 -0.65 2.43
N VAL A 70 11.10 0.42 1.88
CA VAL A 70 12.54 0.70 1.90
C VAL A 70 13.07 0.84 3.33
N GLU A 71 12.32 1.47 4.24
CA GLU A 71 12.69 1.59 5.66
C GLU A 71 12.75 0.25 6.41
N GLN A 72 12.01 -0.76 5.94
CA GLN A 72 11.91 -2.07 6.61
C GLN A 72 12.80 -3.15 5.98
N VAL A 73 13.29 -2.93 4.77
CA VAL A 73 14.25 -3.81 4.08
C VAL A 73 15.64 -3.63 4.70
N LYS A 74 16.36 -4.73 4.93
CA LYS A 74 17.70 -4.76 5.55
C LYS A 74 18.80 -4.93 4.53
#